data_AF-A0A8T5MH24-F1
#
_entry.id   AF-A0A8T5MH24-F1
#
_cell.length_a   1.000
_cell.length_b   1.000
_cell.length_c   1.000
_cell.angle_alpha   90.00
_cell.angle_beta   90.00
_cell.angle_gamma   90.00
#
_symmetry.space_group_name_H-M   'P 1'
#
loop_
_entity.id
_entity.type
_entity.pdbx_description
1 polymer ?
#
loop_
_entity_poly.entity_id
_entity_poly.type
_entity_poly.pdbx_seq_one_letter_code
_entity_poly.pdbx_strand_id
1 'polypeptide(L)' 'MEKLQKTTKGKHFILLPGEMIKLAGWKEGDEIDVRSGLDITPKKGDLILRKVL' A
#
# COMPACT_ATOMS: atom_id res chain seq x y z
N MET A 1 -9.26 8.09 1.66
CA MET A 1 -9.68 6.70 1.98
C MET A 1 -9.74 5.97 0.66
N GLU A 2 -8.77 5.11 0.39
CA GLU A 2 -8.70 4.39 -0.87
C GLU A 2 -9.67 3.21 -0.86
N LYS A 3 -10.39 3.01 -1.97
CA LYS A 3 -11.32 1.88 -2.09
C LYS A 3 -10.59 0.65 -2.61
N LEU A 4 -10.87 -0.49 -2.00
CA LEU A 4 -10.48 -1.80 -2.53
C LEU A 4 -11.23 -2.05 -3.83
N GLN A 5 -10.49 -2.32 -4.90
CA GLN A 5 -11.01 -2.64 -6.22
C GLN A 5 -10.65 -4.07 -6.60
N LYS A 6 -11.39 -4.64 -7.56
CA LYS A 6 -11.18 -6.00 -8.04
C LYS A 6 -11.11 -6.01 -9.56
N THR A 7 -10.05 -6.62 -10.10
CA THR A 7 -9.89 -6.85 -11.54
C THR A 7 -10.88 -7.89 -12.06
N THR A 8 -11.10 -7.92 -13.37
CA THR A 8 -11.91 -8.96 -14.04
C THR A 8 -11.37 -10.38 -13.81
N LYS A 9 -10.07 -10.52 -13.55
CA LYS A 9 -9.40 -11.78 -13.22
C LYS A 9 -9.42 -12.13 -11.72
N GLY A 10 -10.13 -11.35 -10.91
CA GLY A 10 -10.36 -11.63 -9.50
C GLY A 10 -9.27 -11.16 -8.52
N LYS A 11 -8.19 -10.54 -9.01
CA LYS A 11 -7.16 -9.93 -8.16
C LYS A 11 -7.66 -8.62 -7.56
N HIS A 12 -7.38 -8.39 -6.28
CA HIS A 12 -7.72 -7.15 -5.57
C HIS A 12 -6.55 -6.16 -5.61
N PHE A 13 -6.86 -4.86 -5.67
CA PHE A 13 -5.87 -3.79 -5.65
C PHE A 13 -6.46 -2.51 -5.03
N ILE A 14 -5.59 -1.61 -4.59
CA ILE A 14 -5.93 -0.23 -4.25
C ILE A 14 -5.18 0.71 -5.20
N LEU A 15 -5.78 1.84 -5.54
CA LEU A 15 -5.05 2.90 -6.23
C LEU A 15 -4.37 3.75 -5.16
N LEU A 16 -3.07 3.99 -5.33
CA LEU A 16 -2.32 4.88 -4.45
C LEU A 16 -2.13 6.23 -5.14
N PRO A 17 -2.33 7.36 -4.44
CA PRO A 17 -2.03 8.68 -4.99
C PRO A 17 -0.58 8.77 -5.45
N GLY A 18 -0.35 9.34 -6.63
CA GLY A 18 0.99 9.45 -7.21
C GLY A 18 1.98 10.24 -6.34
N GLU A 19 1.50 11.19 -5.53
CA GLU A 19 2.33 11.92 -4.56
C GLU A 19 2.91 11.01 -3.47
N MET A 20 2.16 10.00 -3.02
CA MET A 20 2.64 9.04 -2.02
C MET A 20 3.79 8.19 -2.57
N ILE A 21 3.68 7.76 -3.82
CA ILE A 21 4.72 7.01 -4.53
C ILE A 21 6.00 7.85 -4.61
N LYS A 22 5.87 9.14 -4.94
CA LYS A 22 7.01 10.08 -5.00
C LYS A 22 7.64 10.30 -3.63
N LEU A 23 6.85 10.59 -2.60
CA LEU A 23 7.34 10.82 -1.23
C LEU A 23 8.06 9.60 -0.66
N ALA A 24 7.56 8.40 -0.96
CA ALA A 24 8.17 7.15 -0.53
C ALA A 24 9.37 6.70 -1.40
N GLY A 25 9.65 7.40 -2.50
CA GLY A 25 10.74 7.07 -3.43
C GLY A 25 10.57 5.72 -4.12
N TRP A 26 9.33 5.29 -4.35
CA TRP A 26 9.05 4.02 -5.03
C TRP A 26 9.14 4.17 -6.54
N LYS A 27 9.58 3.10 -7.20
CA LYS A 27 9.66 2.95 -8.65
C LYS A 27 9.04 1.63 -9.08
N GLU A 28 8.76 1.51 -10.38
CA GLU A 28 8.29 0.25 -10.95
C GLU A 28 9.28 -0.89 -10.64
N GLY A 29 8.75 -2.03 -10.20
CA GLY A 29 9.53 -3.20 -9.79
C GLY A 29 9.99 -3.21 -8.33
N ASP A 30 9.78 -2.13 -7.57
CA ASP A 30 10.04 -2.17 -6.13
C ASP A 30 9.06 -3.12 -5.42
N GLU A 31 9.57 -3.90 -4.46
CA GLU A 31 8.76 -4.74 -3.59
C GLU A 31 8.28 -3.94 -2.37
N ILE A 32 6.98 -4.01 -2.10
CA ILE A 32 6.31 -3.29 -1.02
C ILE A 32 5.77 -4.30 -0.01
N ASP A 33 6.25 -4.21 1.23
CA ASP A 33 5.74 -4.96 2.37
C ASP A 33 4.50 -4.25 2.92
N VAL A 34 3.41 -5.00 3.05
CA VAL A 34 2.12 -4.52 3.53
C VAL A 34 1.81 -5.18 4.86
N ARG A 35 1.85 -4.40 5.94
CA ARG A 35 1.62 -4.89 7.31
C ARG A 35 0.30 -4.39 7.89
N SER A 36 -0.23 -5.18 8.81
CA SER A 36 -1.35 -4.72 9.65
C SER A 36 -0.87 -3.63 10.59
N GLY A 37 -1.65 -2.57 10.78
CA GLY A 37 -1.39 -1.52 11.76
C GLY A 37 -1.38 -1.99 13.23
N LEU A 38 -1.49 -3.29 13.50
CA LEU A 38 -1.26 -3.87 14.83
C LEU A 38 0.24 -3.97 15.17
N ASP A 39 1.13 -4.02 14.15
CA ASP A 39 2.57 -4.27 14.33
C ASP A 39 3.40 -3.00 14.56
N ILE A 40 2.80 -1.82 14.38
CA ILE A 40 3.43 -0.50 14.48
C ILE A 40 2.31 0.48 14.90
N THR A 41 2.59 1.52 15.69
CA THR A 41 1.54 2.40 16.27
C THR A 41 0.92 3.47 15.33
N PRO A 42 0.36 3.11 14.17
CA PRO A 42 -0.83 3.75 13.60
C PRO A 42 -2.17 3.33 14.23
N LYS A 43 -3.27 3.97 13.80
CA LYS A 43 -4.60 3.70 14.36
C LYS A 43 -5.05 2.29 13.99
N LYS A 44 -5.87 1.69 14.87
CA LYS A 44 -6.46 0.37 14.63
C LYS A 44 -7.21 0.36 13.29
N GLY A 45 -6.71 -0.44 12.34
CA GLY A 45 -7.30 -0.61 11.00
C GLY A 45 -6.53 0.05 9.86
N ASP A 46 -5.44 0.75 10.14
CA ASP A 46 -4.60 1.36 9.11
C ASP A 46 -3.77 0.28 8.38
N LEU A 47 -3.61 0.45 7.06
CA LEU A 47 -2.66 -0.30 6.24
C LEU A 47 -1.32 0.44 6.22
N ILE A 48 -0.23 -0.25 6.50
CA ILE A 48 1.12 0.33 6.45
C ILE A 48 1.84 -0.26 5.24
N LEU A 49 2.38 0.63 4.41
CA LEU A 49 3.12 0.29 3.21
C LEU A 49 4.58 0.70 3.40
N ARG A 50 5.51 -0.24 3.24
CA ARG A 50 6.95 0.03 3.37
C ARG A 50 7.70 -0.59 2.19
N LYS A 51 8.69 0.13 1.66
CA LYS A 51 9.62 -0.45 0.68
C LYS A 51 10.52 -1.48 1.35
N VAL A 52 10.64 -2.66 0.75
CA VAL A 52 11.66 -3.66 1.12
C VAL A 52 12.97 -3.26 0.44
N LEU A 53 14.07 -3.25 1.21
CA LEU A 53 15.43 -2.96 0.73
C LEU A 53 16.15 -4.24 0.34
#